data_AF-A0AAQ0JFR7-F1
#
_entry.id   AF-A0AAQ0JFR7-F1
#
_cell.length_a   1.000
_cell.length_b   1.000
_cell.length_c   1.000
_cell.angle_alpha   90.00
_cell.angle_beta   90.00
_cell.angle_gamma   90.00
#
_symmetry.space_group_name_H-M   'P 1'
#
loop_
_entity.id
_entity.type
_entity.pdbx_description
1 polymer ?
#
loop_
_entity_poly.entity_id
_entity_poly.type
_entity_poly.pdbx_seq_one_letter_code
_entity_poly.pdbx_strand_id
1 'polypeptide(L)'
;MKPHRQASLVATQEATTIGGYCTAIAKTLQASGMDSERIFRSVGVQPHMVNGPMVRLPVSTLTRLYRACVEATHNPYFGLSVARHIHISNLHALGYALAASSTLLDFCRRLEQYFRLVSQAATIRIVEDVDTIAVCATDFKVEVCGETEDAFVGFLVQ
;
A
#
# COMPACT_ATOMS: atom_id res chain seq x y z
N MET A 1 -46.21 14.31 17.62
CA MET A 1 -45.85 12.94 17.17
C MET A 1 -44.86 13.05 16.01
N LYS A 2 -43.56 12.93 16.28
CA LYS A 2 -42.51 12.82 15.26
C LYS A 2 -42.12 11.33 15.15
N PRO A 3 -42.03 10.73 13.95
CA PRO A 3 -41.61 9.35 13.82
C PRO A 3 -40.09 9.23 14.05
N HIS A 4 -39.70 8.33 14.94
CA HIS A 4 -38.33 7.88 15.12
C HIS A 4 -37.88 7.11 13.87
N ARG A 5 -36.89 7.65 13.15
CA ARG A 5 -36.14 6.89 12.12
C ARG A 5 -34.83 6.44 12.75
N GLN A 6 -34.78 5.22 13.26
CA GLN A 6 -33.53 4.51 13.52
C GLN A 6 -32.80 4.36 12.18
N ALA A 7 -31.72 5.11 11.99
CA ALA A 7 -30.78 4.87 10.91
C ALA A 7 -29.78 3.81 11.40
N SER A 8 -29.85 2.63 10.80
CA SER A 8 -28.92 1.53 11.02
C SER A 8 -27.47 1.99 10.80
N LEU A 9 -26.61 1.81 11.81
CA LEU A 9 -25.15 1.98 11.69
C LEU A 9 -24.61 0.87 10.79
N VAL A 10 -24.55 1.13 9.49
CA VAL A 10 -23.72 0.34 8.58
C VAL A 10 -22.29 0.57 9.02
N ALA A 11 -21.62 -0.46 9.54
CA ALA A 11 -20.19 -0.39 9.87
C ALA A 11 -19.44 0.03 8.60
N THR A 12 -18.87 1.23 8.58
CA THR A 12 -18.05 1.71 7.48
C THR A 12 -16.86 0.76 7.37
N GLN A 13 -16.86 -0.12 6.38
CA GLN A 13 -15.80 -1.10 6.17
C GLN A 13 -14.51 -0.33 5.85
N GLU A 14 -13.50 -0.46 6.72
CA GLU A 14 -12.25 0.29 6.59
C GLU A 14 -11.51 -0.14 5.31
N ALA A 15 -10.97 0.82 4.56
CA ALA A 15 -10.20 0.51 3.36
C ALA A 15 -8.98 -0.35 3.73
N THR A 16 -8.77 -1.41 2.97
CA THR A 16 -7.65 -2.34 3.20
C THR A 16 -6.66 -2.32 2.05
N THR A 17 -5.42 -2.71 2.35
CA THR A 17 -4.34 -2.90 1.39
C THR A 17 -3.70 -4.28 1.59
N ILE A 18 -2.87 -4.73 0.66
CA ILE A 18 -2.21 -6.03 0.71
C ILE A 18 -1.14 -6.09 1.81
N GLY A 19 -1.05 -7.22 2.51
CA GLY A 19 -0.06 -7.47 3.56
C GLY A 19 1.37 -7.56 3.07
N GLY A 20 1.59 -7.71 1.76
CA GLY A 20 2.95 -7.79 1.19
C GLY A 20 3.85 -6.60 1.50
N TYR A 21 3.27 -5.42 1.78
CA TYR A 21 4.03 -4.27 2.28
C TYR A 21 4.76 -4.58 3.59
N CYS A 22 4.16 -5.36 4.49
CA CYS A 22 4.76 -5.72 5.77
C CYS A 22 6.07 -6.50 5.58
N THR A 23 6.17 -7.36 4.56
CA THR A 23 7.43 -8.05 4.25
C THR A 23 8.53 -7.07 3.82
N ALA A 24 8.20 -6.10 2.96
CA ALA A 24 9.15 -5.10 2.48
C ALA A 24 9.61 -4.18 3.63
N ILE A 25 8.66 -3.70 4.44
CA ILE A 25 8.94 -2.89 5.64
C ILE A 25 9.84 -3.64 6.61
N ALA A 26 9.56 -4.92 6.88
CA ALA A 26 10.37 -5.73 7.79
C ALA A 26 11.83 -5.83 7.29
N LYS A 27 12.03 -6.07 5.99
CA LYS A 27 13.37 -6.10 5.39
C LYS A 27 14.08 -4.75 5.50
N THR A 28 13.37 -3.64 5.26
CA THR A 28 13.95 -2.29 5.37
C THR A 28 14.34 -1.94 6.81
N LEU A 29 13.54 -2.34 7.80
CA LEU A 29 13.88 -2.19 9.22
C LEU A 29 15.13 -2.99 9.57
N GLN A 30 15.20 -4.26 9.16
CA GLN A 30 16.34 -5.13 9.39
C GLN A 30 17.63 -4.60 8.74
N ALA A 31 17.54 -4.10 7.50
CA ALA A 31 18.65 -3.45 6.82
C ALA A 31 19.12 -2.16 7.53
N SER A 32 18.23 -1.53 8.31
CA SER A 32 18.53 -0.36 9.15
C SER A 32 18.98 -0.74 10.57
N GLY A 33 19.20 -2.03 10.85
CA GLY A 33 19.60 -2.54 12.16
C GLY A 33 18.49 -2.56 13.23
N MET A 34 17.23 -2.39 12.83
CA MET A 34 16.07 -2.37 13.73
C MET A 34 15.39 -3.74 13.84
N ASP A 35 14.84 -4.04 15.01
CA ASP A 35 14.00 -5.22 15.25
C ASP A 35 12.58 -4.99 14.68
N SER A 36 12.33 -5.56 13.50
CA SER A 36 11.03 -5.46 12.82
C SER A 36 9.89 -6.04 13.64
N GLU A 37 10.09 -7.15 14.35
CA GLU A 37 9.03 -7.81 15.11
C GLU A 37 8.61 -7.00 16.32
N ARG A 38 9.58 -6.36 16.99
CA ARG A 38 9.29 -5.45 18.10
C ARG A 38 8.45 -4.25 17.65
N ILE A 39 8.79 -3.64 16.51
CA ILE A 39 8.05 -2.50 15.95
C ILE A 39 6.66 -2.93 15.48
N PHE A 40 6.53 -4.10 14.85
CA PHE A 40 5.23 -4.57 14.36
C PHE A 40 4.27 -4.82 15.52
N ARG A 41 4.77 -5.45 16.61
CA ARG A 41 3.98 -5.68 17.82
C ARG A 41 3.54 -4.39 18.50
N SER A 42 4.35 -3.31 18.48
CA SER A 42 3.97 -2.05 19.13
C SER A 42 2.75 -1.38 18.48
N VAL A 43 2.50 -1.67 17.19
CA VAL A 43 1.33 -1.17 16.44
C VAL A 43 0.22 -2.21 16.23
N GLY A 44 0.36 -3.37 16.88
CA GLY A 44 -0.63 -4.46 16.84
C GLY A 44 -0.58 -5.34 15.58
N VAL A 45 0.47 -5.24 14.76
CA VAL A 45 0.70 -6.11 13.60
C VAL A 45 1.35 -7.41 14.08
N GLN A 46 0.64 -8.52 13.91
CA GLN A 46 1.10 -9.84 14.34
C GLN A 46 1.95 -10.52 13.25
N PRO A 47 2.91 -11.38 13.60
CA PRO A 47 3.78 -12.06 12.62
C PRO A 47 3.01 -12.82 11.52
N HIS A 48 1.88 -13.44 11.86
CA HIS A 48 1.05 -14.17 10.88
C HIS A 48 0.40 -13.25 9.83
N MET A 49 0.32 -11.94 10.09
CA MET A 49 -0.22 -10.94 9.15
C MET A 49 0.80 -10.51 8.09
N VAL A 50 2.08 -10.87 8.26
CA VAL A 50 3.20 -10.37 7.44
C VAL A 50 3.47 -11.24 6.21
N ASN A 51 3.15 -12.54 6.28
CA ASN A 51 3.58 -13.54 5.30
C ASN A 51 2.44 -14.28 4.58
N GLY A 52 1.18 -13.90 4.81
CA GLY A 52 0.05 -14.57 4.20
C GLY A 52 -0.31 -14.00 2.82
N PRO A 53 -0.45 -14.84 1.77
CA PRO A 53 -0.71 -14.38 0.39
C PRO A 53 -2.10 -13.75 0.18
N MET A 54 -2.98 -13.86 1.18
CA MET A 54 -4.32 -13.27 1.19
C MET A 54 -4.53 -12.32 2.35
N VAL A 55 -3.46 -12.00 3.12
CA VAL A 55 -3.61 -11.09 4.23
C VAL A 55 -3.80 -9.69 3.68
N ARG A 56 -4.85 -9.04 4.15
CA ARG A 56 -5.05 -7.61 3.99
C ARG A 56 -5.05 -6.96 5.35
N LEU A 57 -4.50 -5.76 5.42
CA LEU A 57 -4.53 -4.93 6.62
C LEU A 57 -5.28 -3.63 6.35
N PRO A 58 -5.92 -3.06 7.37
CA PRO A 58 -6.50 -1.73 7.24
C PRO A 58 -5.41 -0.69 6.92
N VAL A 59 -5.72 0.25 6.04
CA VAL A 59 -4.79 1.32 5.63
C VAL A 59 -4.32 2.11 6.85
N SER A 60 -5.18 2.37 7.84
CA SER A 60 -4.76 3.05 9.07
C SER A 60 -3.68 2.28 9.84
N THR A 61 -3.71 0.95 9.79
CA THR A 61 -2.72 0.10 10.45
C THR A 61 -1.37 0.20 9.75
N LEU A 62 -1.38 0.22 8.41
CA LEU A 62 -0.16 0.47 7.62
C LEU A 62 0.40 1.87 7.90
N THR A 63 -0.46 2.89 7.98
CA THR A 63 -0.05 4.27 8.33
C THR A 63 0.59 4.34 9.71
N ARG A 64 0.00 3.71 10.74
CA ARG A 64 0.61 3.65 12.08
C ARG A 64 1.95 2.91 12.06
N LEU A 65 2.05 1.85 11.28
CA LEU A 65 3.29 1.09 11.12
C LEU A 65 4.39 1.96 10.50
N TYR A 66 4.12 2.69 9.42
CA TYR A 66 5.10 3.59 8.81
C TYR A 66 5.57 4.68 9.78
N ARG A 67 4.66 5.31 10.52
CA ARG A 67 5.02 6.30 11.55
C ARG A 67 5.98 5.71 12.59
N ALA A 68 5.68 4.52 13.12
CA ALA A 68 6.55 3.84 14.07
C ALA A 68 7.92 3.49 13.46
N CYS A 69 7.98 3.17 12.17
CA CYS A 69 9.25 2.94 11.47
C CYS A 69 10.06 4.23 11.37
N VAL A 70 9.45 5.33 10.92
CA VAL A 70 10.10 6.64 10.79
C VAL A 70 10.64 7.11 12.15
N GLU A 71 9.86 6.98 13.21
CA GLU A 71 10.27 7.30 14.59
C GLU A 71 11.46 6.44 15.05
N ALA A 72 11.43 5.13 14.79
CA ALA A 72 12.52 4.23 15.18
C ALA A 72 13.82 4.49 14.39
N THR A 73 13.71 4.73 13.08
CA THR A 73 14.87 4.87 12.19
C THR A 73 15.34 6.31 12.04
N HIS A 74 14.57 7.31 12.51
CA HIS A 74 14.80 8.74 12.28
C HIS A 74 14.96 9.09 10.80
N ASN A 75 14.25 8.36 9.93
CA ASN A 75 14.35 8.51 8.47
C ASN A 75 13.00 8.99 7.91
N PRO A 76 12.84 10.27 7.58
CA PRO A 76 11.59 10.78 7.00
C PRO A 76 11.30 10.20 5.61
N TYR A 77 12.31 9.69 4.90
CA TYR A 77 12.20 9.07 3.57
C TYR A 77 12.13 7.54 3.64
N PHE A 78 11.61 7.00 4.75
CA PHE A 78 11.56 5.56 4.96
C PHE A 78 10.77 4.84 3.85
N GLY A 79 9.68 5.43 3.35
CA GLY A 79 8.89 4.90 2.24
C GLY A 79 9.71 4.61 0.98
N LEU A 80 10.60 5.52 0.56
CA LEU A 80 11.52 5.31 -0.56
C LEU A 80 12.52 4.18 -0.31
N SER A 81 12.88 3.93 0.95
CA SER A 81 13.74 2.81 1.32
C SER A 81 12.97 1.48 1.27
N VAL A 82 11.67 1.51 1.60
CA VAL A 82 10.77 0.36 1.45
C VAL A 82 10.56 0.00 0.00
N ALA A 83 10.40 0.97 -0.91
CA ALA A 83 10.24 0.74 -2.35
C ALA A 83 11.28 -0.25 -2.91
N ARG A 84 12.56 -0.09 -2.50
CA ARG A 84 13.70 -0.93 -2.90
C ARG A 84 13.61 -2.39 -2.43
N HIS A 85 12.73 -2.68 -1.49
CA HIS A 85 12.50 -4.01 -0.94
C HIS A 85 11.15 -4.62 -1.35
N ILE A 86 10.33 -3.87 -2.10
CA ILE A 86 9.09 -4.40 -2.68
C ILE A 86 9.46 -5.27 -3.88
N HIS A 87 9.16 -6.55 -3.78
CA HIS A 87 9.27 -7.49 -4.89
C HIS A 87 7.91 -7.70 -5.54
N ILE A 88 7.92 -8.06 -6.83
CA ILE A 88 6.72 -8.39 -7.61
C ILE A 88 5.81 -9.39 -6.86
N SER A 89 6.41 -10.38 -6.20
CA SER A 89 5.67 -11.40 -5.43
C SER A 89 4.92 -10.82 -4.22
N ASN A 90 5.31 -9.66 -3.69
CA ASN A 90 4.62 -8.98 -2.58
C ASN A 90 3.30 -8.35 -3.03
N LEU A 91 3.13 -8.05 -4.32
CA LEU A 91 1.89 -7.51 -4.88
C LEU A 91 0.97 -8.59 -5.49
N HIS A 92 1.36 -9.86 -5.32
CA HIS A 92 0.64 -11.05 -5.80
C HIS A 92 0.14 -10.88 -7.25
N ALA A 93 -1.16 -11.05 -7.50
CA ALA A 93 -1.75 -11.01 -8.84
C ALA A 93 -1.46 -9.69 -9.59
N LEU A 94 -1.44 -8.54 -8.90
CA LEU A 94 -1.07 -7.28 -9.55
C LEU A 94 0.39 -7.32 -10.00
N GLY A 95 1.30 -7.72 -9.10
CA GLY A 95 2.72 -7.81 -9.43
C GLY A 95 2.95 -8.68 -10.66
N TYR A 96 2.39 -9.89 -10.69
CA TYR A 96 2.52 -10.79 -11.84
C TYR A 96 1.88 -10.22 -13.11
N ALA A 97 0.73 -9.54 -12.99
CA ALA A 97 0.09 -8.90 -14.13
C ALA A 97 0.97 -7.80 -14.73
N LEU A 98 1.61 -6.99 -13.88
CA LEU A 98 2.55 -5.93 -14.28
C LEU A 98 3.82 -6.51 -14.94
N ALA A 99 4.37 -7.58 -14.36
CA ALA A 99 5.56 -8.26 -14.89
C ALA A 99 5.33 -8.92 -16.26
N ALA A 100 4.08 -9.26 -16.58
CA ALA A 100 3.68 -9.85 -17.85
C ALA A 100 3.42 -8.80 -18.96
N SER A 101 3.69 -7.52 -18.73
CA SER A 101 3.52 -6.47 -19.72
C SER A 101 4.62 -6.49 -20.78
N SER A 102 4.23 -6.33 -22.04
CA SER A 102 5.16 -6.25 -23.17
C SER A 102 5.65 -4.83 -23.45
N THR A 103 4.94 -3.82 -22.94
CA THR A 103 5.26 -2.40 -23.12
C THR A 103 4.96 -1.60 -21.84
N LEU A 104 5.55 -0.40 -21.72
CA LEU A 104 5.24 0.52 -20.62
C LEU A 104 3.76 0.92 -20.60
N LEU A 105 3.15 1.12 -21.79
CA LEU A 105 1.73 1.43 -21.88
C LEU A 105 0.85 0.27 -21.38
N ASP A 106 1.22 -0.97 -21.72
CA ASP A 106 0.53 -2.15 -21.18
C ASP A 106 0.67 -2.24 -19.66
N PHE A 107 1.85 -1.92 -19.12
CA PHE A 107 2.09 -1.82 -17.68
C PHE A 107 1.14 -0.79 -17.04
N CYS A 108 1.08 0.43 -17.56
CA CYS A 108 0.19 1.48 -17.06
C CYS A 108 -1.29 1.06 -17.10
N ARG A 109 -1.74 0.47 -18.21
CA ARG A 109 -3.13 0.00 -18.36
C ARG A 109 -3.49 -1.11 -17.37
N ARG A 110 -2.58 -2.07 -17.18
CA ARG A 110 -2.77 -3.13 -16.17
C ARG A 110 -2.76 -2.56 -14.75
N LEU A 111 -1.95 -1.54 -14.50
CA LEU A 111 -1.92 -0.85 -13.22
C LEU A 111 -3.30 -0.24 -12.90
N GLU A 112 -3.85 0.57 -13.80
CA GLU A 112 -5.20 1.13 -13.64
C GLU A 112 -6.27 0.05 -13.46
N GLN A 113 -6.24 -1.00 -14.29
CA GLN A 113 -7.26 -2.05 -14.24
C GLN A 113 -7.22 -2.88 -12.95
N TYR A 114 -6.02 -3.21 -12.46
CA TYR A 114 -5.84 -4.20 -11.40
C TYR A 114 -5.41 -3.62 -10.05
N PHE A 115 -5.17 -2.31 -9.92
CA PHE A 115 -4.75 -1.68 -8.66
C PHE A 115 -5.66 -2.02 -7.47
N ARG A 116 -6.97 -2.14 -7.72
CA ARG A 116 -7.97 -2.50 -6.71
C ARG A 116 -7.73 -3.85 -6.02
N LEU A 117 -6.96 -4.75 -6.65
CA LEU A 117 -6.55 -6.02 -6.03
C LEU A 117 -5.56 -5.79 -4.88
N VAL A 118 -4.75 -4.74 -4.97
CA VAL A 118 -3.75 -4.40 -3.96
C VAL A 118 -4.34 -3.47 -2.91
N SER A 119 -4.99 -2.38 -3.31
CA SER A 119 -5.47 -1.35 -2.38
C SER A 119 -6.90 -0.92 -2.67
N GLN A 120 -7.66 -0.66 -1.60
CA GLN A 120 -8.97 0.00 -1.67
C GLN A 120 -8.90 1.49 -1.32
N ALA A 121 -7.70 2.03 -1.10
CA ALA A 121 -7.52 3.41 -0.64
C ALA A 121 -7.84 4.45 -1.72
N ALA A 122 -7.56 4.15 -2.99
CA ALA A 122 -7.71 5.06 -4.12
C ALA A 122 -8.00 4.28 -5.42
N THR A 123 -8.28 5.01 -6.49
CA THR A 123 -8.36 4.52 -7.87
C THR A 123 -7.15 5.05 -8.65
N ILE A 124 -6.46 4.19 -9.40
CA ILE A 124 -5.44 4.64 -10.36
C ILE A 124 -6.11 4.91 -11.71
N ARG A 125 -5.72 6.03 -12.35
CA ARG A 125 -6.13 6.44 -13.68
C ARG A 125 -4.92 6.68 -14.56
N ILE A 126 -5.01 6.26 -15.82
CA ILE A 126 -4.02 6.61 -16.84
C ILE A 126 -4.58 7.74 -17.70
N VAL A 127 -3.83 8.84 -17.77
CA VAL A 127 -4.13 9.96 -18.66
C VAL A 127 -3.08 9.99 -19.75
N GLU A 128 -3.51 9.72 -20.99
CA GLU A 128 -2.65 9.77 -22.17
C GLU A 128 -2.73 11.18 -22.78
N ASP A 129 -1.56 11.76 -23.09
CA ASP A 129 -1.40 12.98 -23.90
C ASP A 129 -0.49 12.64 -25.11
N VAL A 130 -0.28 13.59 -26.02
CA VAL A 130 0.43 13.39 -27.29
C VAL A 130 1.78 12.69 -27.11
N ASP A 131 2.57 13.13 -26.13
CA ASP A 131 3.93 12.62 -25.89
C ASP A 131 4.15 12.06 -24.48
N THR A 132 3.10 12.06 -23.63
CA THR A 132 3.24 11.68 -22.22
C THR A 132 2.11 10.80 -21.72
N ILE A 133 2.40 10.02 -20.70
CA ILE A 133 1.41 9.25 -19.95
C ILE A 133 1.55 9.64 -18.48
N ALA A 134 0.45 10.07 -17.87
CA ALA A 134 0.38 10.35 -16.44
C ALA A 134 -0.35 9.24 -15.71
N VAL A 135 0.23 8.78 -14.60
CA VAL A 135 -0.40 7.87 -13.64
C VAL A 135 -0.95 8.73 -12.50
N CYS A 136 -2.27 8.78 -12.36
CA CYS A 136 -2.94 9.61 -11.35
C CYS A 136 -3.65 8.73 -10.32
N ALA A 137 -3.39 8.95 -9.04
CA ALA A 137 -4.24 8.45 -7.97
C ALA A 137 -5.42 9.42 -7.77
N THR A 138 -6.63 8.88 -7.76
CA THR A 138 -7.91 9.62 -7.70
C THR A 138 -8.87 8.90 -6.75
N ASP A 139 -10.01 9.52 -6.43
CA ASP A 139 -11.08 8.90 -5.63
C ASP A 139 -10.60 8.32 -4.28
N PHE A 140 -9.74 9.06 -3.57
CA PHE A 140 -9.24 8.63 -2.26
C PHE A 140 -10.40 8.42 -1.28
N LYS A 141 -10.52 7.20 -0.77
CA LYS A 141 -11.55 6.79 0.20
C LYS A 141 -11.10 6.97 1.64
N VAL A 142 -9.78 7.00 1.84
CA VAL A 142 -9.10 7.21 3.12
C VAL A 142 -7.84 8.01 2.88
N GLU A 143 -7.37 8.71 3.92
CA GLU A 143 -6.06 9.34 3.91
C GLU A 143 -4.95 8.28 3.82
N VAL A 144 -4.01 8.48 2.91
CA VAL A 144 -2.83 7.64 2.72
C VAL A 144 -1.63 8.42 3.21
N CYS A 145 -0.75 7.79 3.99
CA CYS A 145 0.46 8.48 4.45
C CYS A 145 1.51 8.58 3.34
N GLY A 146 2.32 9.65 3.38
CA GLY A 146 3.33 9.92 2.35
C GLY A 146 4.31 8.77 2.16
N GLU A 147 4.65 8.02 3.21
CA GLU A 147 5.55 6.86 3.10
C GLU A 147 4.95 5.73 2.27
N THR A 148 3.61 5.58 2.29
CA THR A 148 2.93 4.60 1.43
C THR A 148 2.94 5.05 -0.03
N GLU A 149 2.74 6.35 -0.27
CA GLU A 149 2.82 6.95 -1.61
C GLU A 149 4.23 6.82 -2.18
N ASP A 150 5.25 7.20 -1.40
CA ASP A 150 6.66 7.06 -1.72
C ASP A 150 7.04 5.61 -2.03
N ALA A 151 6.62 4.68 -1.18
CA ALA A 151 6.92 3.26 -1.37
C ALA A 151 6.31 2.72 -2.67
N PHE A 152 5.07 3.11 -2.97
CA PHE A 152 4.37 2.66 -4.17
C PHE A 152 4.92 3.31 -5.44
N VAL A 153 5.08 4.63 -5.46
CA VAL A 153 5.63 5.37 -6.61
C VAL A 153 7.07 4.93 -6.87
N GLY A 154 7.90 4.85 -5.82
CA GLY A 154 9.26 4.34 -5.91
C GLY A 154 9.32 2.92 -6.46
N PHE A 155 8.33 2.08 -6.14
CA PHE A 155 8.24 0.73 -6.73
C PHE A 155 7.92 0.73 -8.23
N LEU A 156 7.15 1.69 -8.71
CA LEU A 156 6.75 1.74 -10.13
C LEU A 156 7.86 2.24 -11.06
N VAL A 157 8.82 3.01 -10.54
CA VAL A 157 9.84 3.70 -11.35
C VAL A 157 11.26 3.12 -11.21
N GLN A 158 11.41 2.04 -10.43
CA GLN A 158 12.70 1.38 -10.20
C GLN A 158 13.05 0.32 -11.24
#